data_AF-M5TZH9-F1
#
_entry.id   AF-M5TZH9-F1
#
_cell.length_a   1.000
_cell.length_b   1.000
_cell.length_c   1.000
_cell.angle_alpha   90.00
_cell.angle_beta   90.00
_cell.angle_gamma   90.00
#
_symmetry.space_group_name_H-M   'P 1'
#
loop_
_entity.id
_entity.type
_entity.pdbx_description
1 polymer ?
#
loop_
_entity_poly.entity_id
_entity_poly.type
_entity_poly.pdbx_seq_one_letter_code
_entity_poly.pdbx_strand_id
1 'polypeptide(L)' 'MGYLGTRTIDELRRDAKFLRVSAATVRENHPHDIAITQEAPNYSPDVHSGDSN' A
#
# COMPACT_ATOMS: atom_id res chain seq x y z
N MET A 1 -11.13 -5.57 5.71
CA MET A 1 -12.14 -5.64 6.78
C MET A 1 -11.58 -6.29 8.06
N GLY A 2 -10.94 -7.47 7.98
CA GLY A 2 -10.41 -8.19 9.17
C GLY A 2 -9.54 -7.37 10.12
N TYR A 3 -8.53 -6.63 9.63
CA TYR A 3 -7.70 -5.73 10.48
C TYR A 3 -8.49 -4.66 11.22
N LEU A 4 -9.66 -4.28 10.69
CA LEU A 4 -10.54 -3.25 11.26
C LEU A 4 -11.73 -3.86 12.02
N GLY A 5 -11.81 -5.19 12.12
CA GLY A 5 -12.91 -5.88 12.80
C GLY A 5 -14.29 -5.72 12.15
N THR A 6 -14.34 -5.30 10.88
CA THR A 6 -15.61 -5.09 10.16
C THR A 6 -16.05 -6.37 9.46
N ARG A 7 -17.35 -6.67 9.45
CA ARG A 7 -17.94 -7.86 8.82
C ARG A 7 -18.61 -7.53 7.49
N THR A 8 -19.05 -6.29 7.33
CA THR A 8 -19.77 -5.81 6.15
C THR A 8 -19.13 -4.55 5.57
N ILE A 9 -19.47 -4.25 4.31
CA ILE A 9 -19.00 -3.04 3.62
C ILE A 9 -19.55 -1.77 4.26
N ASP A 10 -20.79 -1.80 4.77
CA ASP A 10 -21.39 -0.64 5.42
C ASP A 10 -20.73 -0.34 6.77
N GLU A 11 -20.37 -1.38 7.54
CA GLU A 11 -19.53 -1.21 8.74
C GLU A 11 -18.16 -0.64 8.39
N LEU A 12 -17.51 -1.14 7.33
CA LEU A 12 -16.23 -0.58 6.86
C LEU A 12 -16.34 0.91 6.54
N ARG A 13 -17.38 1.32 5.81
CA ARG A 13 -17.59 2.73 5.42
C ARG A 13 -17.87 3.63 6.62
N ARG A 14 -18.58 3.13 7.63
CA ARG A 14 -18.95 3.88 8.83
C ARG A 14 -17.83 3.96 9.86
N ASP A 15 -17.11 2.86 10.07
CA ASP A 15 -16.21 2.68 11.23
C ASP A 15 -14.72 2.82 10.88
N ALA A 16 -14.32 2.78 9.60
CA ALA A 16 -12.92 2.96 9.22
C ALA A 16 -12.39 4.35 9.59
N LYS A 17 -11.13 4.40 10.03
CA LYS A 17 -10.41 5.64 10.35
C LYS A 17 -9.15 5.73 9.51
N PHE A 18 -8.96 6.87 8.87
CA PHE A 18 -7.77 7.15 8.07
C PHE A 18 -6.87 8.15 8.78
N LEU A 19 -5.57 8.02 8.55
CA LEU A 19 -4.57 8.96 8.99
C LEU A 19 -3.87 9.53 7.75
N ARG A 20 -3.54 10.82 7.80
CA ARG A 20 -2.68 11.44 6.79
C ARG A 20 -1.23 11.10 7.11
N VAL A 21 -0.51 10.58 6.13
CA VAL A 21 0.90 10.20 6.27
C VAL A 21 1.80 11.12 5.43
N SER A 22 3.09 11.12 5.76
CA SER A 22 4.11 11.88 5.03
C SER A 22 4.61 11.11 3.80
N ALA A 23 5.29 11.78 2.87
CA ALA A 23 5.95 11.11 1.75
C ALA A 23 7.06 10.13 2.21
N ALA A 24 7.70 10.40 3.36
CA ALA A 24 8.67 9.49 3.95
C ALA A 24 8.01 8.17 4.37
N THR A 25 6.85 8.27 5.03
CA THR A 25 6.04 7.12 5.44
C THR A 25 5.53 6.31 4.25
N VAL A 26 5.25 6.95 3.11
CA VAL A 26 4.91 6.21 1.88
C VAL A 26 6.05 5.29 1.48
N ARG A 27 7.27 5.80 1.36
CA ARG A 27 8.46 4.99 1.03
C ARG A 27 8.75 3.93 2.08
N GLU A 28 8.61 4.25 3.36
CA GLU A 28 8.79 3.32 4.48
C GLU A 28 7.79 2.15 4.44
N ASN A 29 6.53 2.40 4.08
CA ASN A 29 5.52 1.34 4.00
C ASN A 29 5.71 0.39 2.81
N HIS A 30 6.42 0.81 1.76
CA HIS A 30 6.79 -0.08 0.65
C HIS A 30 8.05 -0.88 1.01
N PRO A 31 8.23 -2.09 0.47
CA PRO A 31 9.54 -2.75 0.47
C PRO A 31 10.66 -1.79 0.06
N HIS A 32 11.63 -1.60 0.96
CA HIS A 32 12.77 -0.70 0.79
C HIS A 32 14.06 -1.37 1.28
N ASP A 33 15.20 -0.88 0.81
CA ASP A 33 16.55 -1.36 1.15
C ASP A 33 16.80 -2.85 0.88
N ILE A 34 16.04 -3.43 -0.06
CA ILE A 34 16.16 -4.83 -0.51
C ILE A 34 16.08 -4.92 -2.03
N ALA A 35 16.68 -5.97 -2.58
CA ALA A 35 16.46 -6.36 -3.98
C ALA A 35 15.32 -7.39 -4.04
N ILE A 36 14.29 -7.12 -4.84
CA ILE A 36 13.23 -8.08 -5.13
C ILE A 36 13.80 -9.13 -6.09
N THR A 37 13.91 -10.38 -5.63
CA THR A 37 14.48 -11.49 -6.41
C THR A 37 13.42 -12.40 -7.04
N GLN A 38 12.17 -12.29 -6.58
CA GLN A 38 11.03 -13.04 -7.08
C GLN A 38 9.80 -12.15 -7.09
N GLU A 39 8.96 -12.31 -8.10
CA GLU A 39 7.74 -11.52 -8.24
C GLU A 39 6.67 -11.97 -7.24
N ALA A 40 5.98 -10.99 -6.64
CA ALA A 40 4.84 -11.25 -5.78
C ALA A 40 3.55 -11.14 -6.61
N PRO A 41 2.58 -12.06 -6.43
CA PRO A 41 1.34 -12.05 -7.21
C PRO A 41 0.41 -10.86 -6.91
N ASN A 42 0.67 -10.12 -5.83
CA ASN A 42 -0.15 -9.04 -5.31
C ASN A 42 0.63 -7.75 -5.03
N TYR A 43 1.91 -7.67 -5.44
CA TYR A 43 2.74 -6.50 -5.24
C TYR A 43 3.69 -6.31 -6.42
N SER A 44 3.59 -5.16 -7.06
CA SER A 44 4.51 -4.72 -8.11
C SER A 44 5.00 -3.32 -7.73
N PRO A 45 6.32 -3.07 -7.71
CA PRO A 45 6.81 -1.72 -7.53
C PRO A 45 6.27 -0.85 -8.67
N ASP A 46 5.85 0.38 -8.36
CA ASP A 46 5.56 1.40 -9.37
C ASP A 46 6.86 1.73 -10.11
N VAL A 47 7.12 0.96 -11.16
CA VAL A 47 8.09 1.32 -12.17
C VAL A 47 7.48 2.47 -12.96
N HIS A 48 7.84 3.70 -12.59
CA HIS A 48 7.83 4.77 -13.57
C HIS A 48 8.73 4.31 -14.72
N SER A 49 8.13 3.79 -15.79
CA SER A 49 8.75 3.74 -17.10
C SER A 49 9.09 5.18 -17.48
N GLY A 50 10.28 5.60 -17.05
CA GLY A 50 10.93 6.82 -17.49
C GLY A 50 11.41 6.65 -18.92
N ASP A 51 10.46 6.52 -19.85
CA ASP A 51 10.67 6.83 -21.26
C ASP A 51 10.00 8.19 -21.52
N SER A 52 10.69 9.24 -21.11
CA SER A 52 10.53 10.58 -21.67
C SER A 52 11.78 11.42 -21.37
N ASN A 53 12.91 11.02 -21.96
CA ASN A 53 13.75 11.82 -22.86
C ASN A 53 15.12 11.15 -23.07
#